data_AF-A0A8T6XDI3-F1
#
_entry.id   AF-A0A8T6XDI3-F1
#
_cell.length_a   1.000
_cell.length_b   1.000
_cell.length_c   1.000
_cell.angle_alpha   90.00
_cell.angle_beta   90.00
_cell.angle_gamma   90.00
#
_symmetry.space_group_name_H-M   'P 1'
#
loop_
_entity.id
_entity.type
_entity.pdbx_description
1 polymer ?
#
loop_
_entity_poly.entity_id
_entity_poly.type
_entity_poly.pdbx_seq_one_letter_code
_entity_poly.pdbx_strand_id
1 'polypeptide(L)'
;MGRRALPLGEGVRDSPDRFGGKAAKLAAMDTSGVRVPPGLAIPTEIYDEYVDSTGLRGRILIELSRKDLSGMRYEELWDIAQDIKAMFTGTPIPPGL
;
A
#
# COMPACT_ATOMS: atom_id res chain seq x y z
N MET A 1 -0.14 -18.37 13.40
CA MET A 1 0.19 -17.31 12.42
C MET A 1 -0.32 -16.00 12.99
N GLY A 2 0.56 -15.08 13.40
CA GLY A 2 0.16 -13.85 14.11
C GLY A 2 -0.65 -12.91 13.23
N ARG A 3 -1.52 -12.10 13.82
CA ARG A 3 -2.21 -11.01 13.10
C ARG A 3 -1.15 -10.04 12.56
N ARG A 4 -1.05 -9.91 11.23
CA ARG A 4 -0.11 -8.99 10.56
C ARG A 4 -0.64 -7.56 10.50
N ALA A 5 -1.95 -7.38 10.33
CA ALA A 5 -2.61 -6.09 10.54
C ALA A 5 -2.80 -5.82 12.04
N LEU A 6 -2.52 -4.59 12.46
CA LEU A 6 -2.58 -4.19 13.86
C LEU A 6 -3.71 -3.19 14.11
N PRO A 7 -4.41 -3.25 15.26
CA PRO A 7 -5.26 -2.15 15.70
C PRO A 7 -4.50 -0.84 15.81
N LEU A 8 -5.19 0.28 15.65
CA LEU A 8 -4.65 1.58 16.06
C LEU A 8 -4.24 1.50 17.54
N GLY A 9 -3.01 1.92 17.83
CA GLY A 9 -2.38 1.75 19.13
C GLY A 9 -0.87 1.90 19.04
N GLU A 10 -0.16 1.63 20.13
CA GLU A 10 1.29 1.90 20.25
C GLU A 10 2.11 1.23 19.14
N GLY A 11 1.82 -0.02 18.80
CA GLY A 11 2.54 -0.74 17.73
C GLY A 11 2.44 -0.06 16.35
N VAL A 12 1.31 0.59 16.04
CA VAL A 12 1.13 1.35 14.79
C VAL A 12 1.74 2.74 14.91
N ARG A 13 1.62 3.38 16.08
CA ARG A 13 2.21 4.70 16.37
C ARG A 13 3.73 4.69 16.23
N ASP A 14 4.37 3.65 16.76
CA ASP A 14 5.82 3.59 16.93
C ASP A 14 6.52 2.96 15.71
N SER A 15 5.77 2.54 14.68
CA SER A 15 6.30 1.97 13.42
C SER A 15 5.78 2.69 12.16
N PRO A 16 6.04 4.00 12.01
CA PRO A 16 5.53 4.80 10.89
C PRO A 16 6.08 4.39 9.52
N ASP A 17 7.26 3.77 9.48
CA ASP A 17 7.87 3.17 8.29
C ASP A 17 7.05 1.99 7.74
N ARG A 18 6.40 1.24 8.64
CA ARG A 18 5.60 0.06 8.29
C ARG A 18 4.14 0.39 8.02
N PHE A 19 3.55 1.33 8.77
CA PHE A 19 2.11 1.63 8.68
C PHE A 19 1.80 2.97 8.01
N GLY A 20 2.83 3.75 7.66
CA GLY A 20 2.70 5.08 7.09
C GLY A 20 2.34 6.16 8.11
N GLY A 21 2.67 7.41 7.78
CA GLY A 21 2.49 8.54 8.68
C GLY A 21 1.03 8.78 9.10
N LYS A 22 0.05 8.48 8.23
CA LYS A 22 -1.37 8.66 8.55
C LYS A 22 -1.84 7.71 9.65
N ALA A 23 -1.56 6.42 9.52
CA ALA A 23 -1.96 5.43 10.52
C ALA A 23 -1.23 5.67 11.85
N ALA A 24 0.07 5.97 11.81
CA ALA A 24 0.85 6.30 12.98
C ALA A 24 0.31 7.53 13.74
N LYS A 25 -0.14 8.57 13.03
CA LYS A 25 -0.76 9.75 13.66
C LYS A 25 -2.16 9.48 14.21
N LEU A 26 -2.98 8.70 13.51
CA LEU A 26 -4.27 8.25 14.05
C LEU A 26 -4.09 7.41 15.32
N ALA A 27 -3.11 6.51 15.33
CA ALA A 27 -2.74 5.74 16.52
C ALA A 27 -2.19 6.64 17.64
N ALA A 28 -1.39 7.67 17.33
CA ALA A 28 -0.94 8.64 18.32
C ALA A 28 -2.12 9.37 18.98
N MET A 29 -3.09 9.83 18.19
CA MET A 29 -4.32 10.45 18.69
C MET A 29 -5.09 9.50 19.62
N ASP A 30 -5.31 8.26 19.18
CA ASP A 30 -5.99 7.24 19.96
C ASP A 30 -5.29 6.97 21.30
N THR A 31 -3.96 6.77 21.29
CA THR A 31 -3.16 6.56 22.51
C THR A 31 -3.09 7.78 23.43
N SER A 32 -3.40 8.98 22.92
CA SER A 32 -3.47 10.22 23.70
C SER A 32 -4.86 10.49 24.31
N GLY A 33 -5.82 9.57 24.14
CA GLY A 33 -7.18 9.71 24.68
C GLY A 33 -8.14 10.50 23.78
N VAL A 34 -7.72 10.86 22.56
CA VAL A 34 -8.64 11.40 21.56
C VAL A 34 -9.49 10.26 21.00
N ARG A 35 -10.80 10.43 20.93
CA ARG A 35 -11.69 9.42 20.34
C ARG A 35 -11.45 9.32 18.82
N VAL A 36 -10.80 8.24 18.41
CA VAL A 36 -10.64 7.83 17.01
C VAL A 36 -11.54 6.63 16.73
N PRO A 37 -12.20 6.54 15.57
CA PRO A 37 -12.94 5.34 15.20
C PRO A 37 -12.05 4.09 15.23
N PRO A 38 -12.54 2.94 15.73
CA PRO A 38 -11.75 1.72 15.75
C PRO A 38 -11.39 1.30 14.33
N GLY A 39 -10.15 0.84 14.14
CA GLY A 39 -9.64 0.45 12.84
C GLY A 39 -8.37 -0.40 12.92
N LEU A 40 -8.02 -0.98 11.78
CA LEU A 40 -6.78 -1.74 11.59
C LEU A 40 -5.87 -0.99 10.62
N ALA A 41 -4.57 -1.05 10.87
CA ALA A 41 -3.52 -0.64 9.95
C ALA A 41 -2.88 -1.89 9.32
N ILE A 42 -2.80 -1.90 8.00
CA ILE A 42 -2.13 -2.94 7.21
C ILE A 42 -0.69 -2.46 7.01
N PRO A 43 0.35 -3.25 7.36
CA PRO A 43 1.72 -2.84 7.17
C PRO A 43 2.15 -2.96 5.69
N THR A 44 3.19 -2.23 5.30
CA THR A 44 3.74 -2.23 3.93
C THR A 44 4.25 -3.60 3.50
N GLU A 45 4.71 -4.43 4.43
CA GLU A 45 5.18 -5.80 4.09
C GLU A 45 4.07 -6.65 3.44
N ILE A 46 2.80 -6.42 3.80
CA ILE A 46 1.66 -7.10 3.15
C ILE A 46 1.51 -6.63 1.69
N TYR A 47 1.73 -5.34 1.43
CA TYR A 47 1.71 -4.82 0.06
C TYR A 47 2.85 -5.43 -0.76
N ASP A 48 4.05 -5.50 -0.20
CA ASP A 48 5.21 -6.09 -0.87
C ASP A 48 4.97 -7.57 -1.21
N GLU A 49 4.51 -8.37 -0.24
CA GLU A 49 4.16 -9.78 -0.47
C GLU A 49 3.05 -9.95 -1.50
N TYR A 50 2.05 -9.07 -1.51
CA TYR A 50 0.99 -9.08 -2.53
C TYR A 50 1.56 -8.85 -3.94
N VAL A 51 2.33 -7.78 -4.15
CA VAL A 51 2.82 -7.46 -5.50
C VAL A 51 3.89 -8.44 -6.00
N ASP A 52 4.61 -9.08 -5.08
CA ASP A 52 5.63 -10.09 -5.39
C ASP A 52 4.99 -11.45 -5.71
N SER A 53 4.10 -11.95 -4.84
CA SER A 53 3.45 -13.26 -5.02
C SER A 53 2.50 -13.32 -6.22
N THR A 54 1.92 -12.18 -6.61
CA THR A 54 1.04 -12.09 -7.78
C THR A 54 1.77 -11.77 -9.09
N GLY A 55 3.07 -11.46 -9.03
CA GLY A 55 3.88 -11.02 -10.17
C GLY A 55 3.55 -9.61 -10.68
N LEU A 56 2.70 -8.86 -9.98
CA LEU A 56 2.33 -7.50 -10.35
C LEU A 56 3.53 -6.56 -10.39
N ARG A 57 4.48 -6.69 -9.46
CA ARG A 57 5.67 -5.83 -9.42
C ARG A 57 6.42 -5.84 -10.75
N GLY A 58 6.65 -7.03 -11.31
CA GLY A 58 7.33 -7.18 -12.59
C GLY A 58 6.56 -6.56 -13.76
N ARG A 59 5.24 -6.76 -13.80
CA ARG A 59 4.37 -6.17 -14.84
C ARG A 59 4.36 -4.64 -14.79
N ILE A 60 4.28 -4.07 -13.59
CA ILE A 60 4.35 -2.61 -13.38
C ILE A 60 5.71 -2.06 -13.82
N LEU A 61 6.81 -2.74 -13.46
CA LEU A 61 8.16 -2.36 -13.88
C LEU A 61 8.30 -2.35 -15.41
N ILE A 62 7.74 -3.33 -16.11
CA ILE A 62 7.75 -3.37 -17.57
C ILE A 62 7.07 -2.12 -18.15
N GLU A 63 5.86 -1.78 -17.68
CA GLU A 63 5.14 -0.59 -18.17
C GLU A 63 5.90 0.72 -17.89
N LEU A 64 6.46 0.86 -16.69
CA LEU A 64 7.23 2.04 -16.30
C LEU A 64 8.59 2.16 -17.03
N SER A 65 9.14 1.05 -17.52
CA SER A 65 10.46 1.03 -18.20
C SER A 65 10.38 1.34 -19.70
N ARG A 66 9.19 1.51 -20.27
CA ARG A 66 9.01 1.72 -21.72
C ARG A 66 9.65 3.01 -22.22
N LYS A 67 9.69 4.04 -21.36
CA LYS A 67 10.24 5.38 -21.65
C LYS A 67 10.49 6.09 -20.32
N ASP A 68 11.40 7.06 -20.30
CA ASP A 68 11.58 7.90 -19.11
C ASP A 68 10.32 8.74 -18.84
N LEU A 69 9.83 8.71 -17.61
CA LEU A 69 8.60 9.39 -17.18
C LEU A 69 8.69 10.89 -17.42
N SER A 70 9.89 11.49 -17.26
CA SER A 70 10.08 12.93 -17.45
C SER A 70 9.89 13.40 -18.90
N GLY A 71 10.03 12.47 -19.85
CA GLY A 71 9.86 12.74 -21.29
C GLY A 71 8.51 12.30 -21.86
N MET A 72 7.59 11.80 -21.03
CA MET A 72 6.27 11.37 -21.48
C MET A 72 5.30 12.54 -21.63
N ARG A 73 4.44 12.47 -22.64
CA ARG A 73 3.27 13.33 -22.74
C ARG A 73 2.26 12.94 -21.66
N TYR A 74 1.37 13.86 -21.32
CA TYR A 74 0.34 13.63 -20.32
C TYR A 74 -0.55 12.42 -20.66
N GLU A 75 -0.87 12.22 -21.93
CA GLU A 75 -1.69 11.08 -22.38
C GLU A 75 -0.98 9.75 -22.17
N GLU A 76 0.34 9.70 -22.41
CA GLU A 76 1.14 8.48 -22.17
C GLU A 76 1.18 8.13 -20.68
N LEU A 77 1.36 9.12 -19.80
CA LEU A 77 1.32 8.93 -18.35
C LEU A 77 -0.07 8.48 -17.89
N TRP A 78 -1.11 9.05 -18.47
CA TRP A 78 -2.49 8.69 -18.17
C TRP A 78 -2.78 7.23 -18.51
N ASP A 79 -2.38 6.79 -19.71
CA ASP A 79 -2.59 5.41 -20.18
C ASP A 79 -1.86 4.42 -19.27
N ILE A 80 -0.58 4.67 -18.94
CA ILE A 80 0.18 3.81 -18.00
C ILE A 80 -0.49 3.75 -16.63
N ALA A 81 -0.99 4.88 -16.11
CA ALA A 81 -1.69 4.90 -14.83
C ALA A 81 -3.00 4.09 -14.87
N GLN A 82 -3.74 4.15 -15.98
CA GLN A 82 -4.95 3.32 -16.15
C GLN A 82 -4.60 1.83 -16.24
N ASP A 83 -3.53 1.48 -16.95
CA ASP A 83 -3.08 0.09 -17.07
C ASP A 83 -2.68 -0.48 -15.71
N ILE A 84 -1.84 0.24 -14.95
CA ILE A 84 -1.46 -0.16 -13.59
C ILE A 84 -2.69 -0.32 -12.70
N LYS A 85 -3.64 0.63 -12.74
CA LYS A 85 -4.89 0.52 -11.98
C LYS A 85 -5.72 -0.70 -12.36
N ALA A 86 -5.82 -1.00 -13.67
CA ALA A 86 -6.50 -2.19 -14.16
C ALA A 86 -5.82 -3.48 -13.67
N MET A 87 -4.49 -3.51 -13.63
CA MET A 87 -3.73 -4.65 -13.08
C MET A 87 -4.09 -4.92 -11.62
N PHE A 88 -4.13 -3.87 -10.77
CA PHE A 88 -4.54 -4.02 -9.36
C PHE A 88 -6.00 -4.45 -9.22
N THR A 89 -6.90 -3.90 -10.04
CA THR A 89 -8.34 -4.22 -9.99
C THR A 89 -8.62 -5.66 -10.42
N GLY A 90 -7.88 -6.16 -11.41
CA GLY A 90 -8.05 -7.52 -11.96
C GLY A 90 -7.29 -8.61 -11.21
N THR A 91 -6.43 -8.26 -10.24
CA THR A 91 -5.62 -9.23 -9.50
C THR A 91 -6.21 -9.43 -8.10
N PRO A 92 -6.67 -10.64 -7.74
CA PRO A 92 -7.24 -10.89 -6.43
C PRO A 92 -6.15 -10.93 -5.35
N ILE A 93 -6.52 -10.62 -4.11
CA ILE A 93 -5.65 -10.81 -2.94
C ILE A 93 -5.50 -12.32 -2.69
N PRO A 94 -4.27 -12.85 -2.60
CA PRO A 94 -4.04 -14.27 -2.31
C PRO A 94 -4.67 -14.71 -0.98
N PRO A 95 -5.24 -15.93 -0.90
CA PRO A 95 -5.75 -16.46 0.35
C PRO A 95 -4.66 -16.53 1.42
N GLY A 96 -4.96 -16.02 2.62
CA GLY A 96 -4.03 -16.03 3.74
C GLY A 96 -3.10 -14.83 3.81
N LEU A 97 -3.24 -13.87 2.88
CA LEU A 97 -2.62 -12.56 3.01
C LEU A 97 -3.26 -11.74 4.15
#